data_AF-A0A836VFT4-F1
#
_entry.id   AF-A0A836VFT4-F1
#
_cell.length_a   1.000
_cell.length_b   1.000
_cell.length_c   1.000
_cell.angle_alpha   90.00
_cell.angle_beta   90.00
_cell.angle_gamma   90.00
#
_symmetry.space_group_name_H-M   'P 1'
#
loop_
_entity.id
_entity.type
_entity.pdbx_description
1 polymer ?
#
loop_
_entity_poly.entity_id
_entity_poly.type
_entity_poly.pdbx_seq_one_letter_code
_entity_poly.pdbx_strand_id
1 'polypeptide(L)'
;RRPWLGIEPIPTVYLRRIGIDVPDGLLIKRVVKGASADQAGLRGASRTVKVGRYQVPWGGDIITHINKIPITTMEDLAQQIETRKAGEEITIHYIRNDRVLSVTVELVLRPRS
;
A
#
# COMPACT_ATOMS: atom_id res chain seq x y z
N ARG A 1 -20.70 -2.84 6.20
CA ARG A 1 -19.71 -2.67 5.11
C ARG A 1 -18.35 -2.45 5.77
N ARG A 2 -17.28 -3.09 5.30
CA ARG A 2 -15.93 -2.83 5.83
C ARG A 2 -15.32 -1.63 5.10
N PRO A 3 -14.65 -0.70 5.79
CA PRO A 3 -13.82 0.29 5.12
C PRO A 3 -12.74 -0.43 4.31
N TRP A 4 -12.22 0.25 3.30
CA TRP A 4 -11.13 -0.29 2.50
C TRP A 4 -10.22 0.82 2.00
N LEU A 5 -8.95 0.50 1.83
CA LEU A 5 -7.99 1.45 1.28
C LEU A 5 -8.04 1.50 -0.26
N GLY A 6 -8.48 0.41 -0.90
CA GLY A 6 -8.58 0.32 -2.36
C GLY A 6 -7.24 0.14 -3.06
N ILE A 7 -6.39 -0.74 -2.55
CA ILE A 7 -5.07 -1.05 -3.13
C ILE A 7 -4.91 -2.56 -3.42
N GLU A 8 -4.06 -2.88 -4.39
CA GLU A 8 -3.44 -4.20 -4.52
C GLU A 8 -2.02 -4.13 -3.99
N PRO A 9 -1.77 -4.57 -2.75
CA PRO A 9 -0.42 -4.61 -2.18
C PRO A 9 0.35 -5.89 -2.58
N ILE A 10 1.68 -5.80 -2.55
CA ILE A 10 2.63 -6.92 -2.62
C ILE A 10 3.59 -6.79 -1.44
N PRO A 11 3.67 -7.77 -0.53
CA PRO A 11 4.70 -7.79 0.52
C PRO A 11 6.11 -7.73 -0.04
N THR A 12 6.92 -6.77 0.40
CA THR A 12 8.27 -6.55 -0.13
C THR A 12 9.23 -7.70 0.20
N VAL A 13 8.91 -8.53 1.19
CA VAL A 13 9.65 -9.78 1.49
C VAL A 13 9.76 -10.70 0.25
N TYR A 14 8.75 -10.73 -0.63
CA TYR A 14 8.83 -11.53 -1.85
C TYR A 14 9.80 -10.93 -2.87
N LEU A 15 9.92 -9.60 -2.91
CA LEU A 15 10.83 -8.88 -3.79
C LEU A 15 12.28 -9.03 -3.33
N ARG A 16 12.52 -8.96 -2.01
CA ARG A 16 13.86 -9.22 -1.43
C ARG A 16 14.36 -10.63 -1.70
N ARG A 17 13.48 -11.64 -1.63
CA ARG A 17 13.82 -13.04 -1.93
C ARG A 17 14.29 -13.27 -3.37
N ILE A 18 13.95 -12.39 -4.30
CA ILE A 18 14.40 -12.44 -5.70
C ILE A 18 15.54 -11.45 -5.99
N GLY A 19 16.13 -10.84 -4.95
CA GLY A 19 17.32 -10.00 -5.06
C GLY A 19 17.08 -8.51 -5.24
N ILE A 20 15.85 -8.01 -5.01
CA ILE A 20 15.58 -6.57 -5.03
C ILE A 20 15.90 -5.98 -3.66
N ASP A 21 16.79 -5.00 -3.62
CA ASP A 21 17.02 -4.20 -2.42
C ASP A 21 15.87 -3.21 -2.23
N VAL A 22 15.06 -3.44 -1.21
CA VAL A 22 13.83 -2.69 -0.95
C VAL A 22 13.51 -2.73 0.55
N PRO A 23 12.99 -1.63 1.14
CA PRO A 23 12.58 -1.61 2.54
C PRO A 23 11.48 -2.64 2.87
N ASP A 24 11.36 -2.95 4.16
CA ASP A 24 10.23 -3.71 4.69
C ASP A 24 8.92 -2.94 4.54
N GLY A 25 7.89 -3.62 4.04
CA GLY A 25 6.58 -3.01 3.85
C GLY A 25 5.72 -3.71 2.80
N LEU A 26 4.73 -2.97 2.30
CA LEU A 26 3.84 -3.38 1.24
C LEU A 26 3.99 -2.44 0.03
N LEU A 27 4.50 -2.95 -1.09
CA LEU A 27 4.51 -2.23 -2.36
C LEU A 27 3.07 -2.13 -2.89
N ILE A 28 2.60 -0.93 -3.20
CA ILE A 28 1.33 -0.73 -3.89
C ILE A 28 1.52 -1.06 -5.37
N LYS A 29 1.03 -2.23 -5.80
CA LYS A 29 0.99 -2.61 -7.22
C LYS A 29 -0.03 -1.79 -7.97
N ARG A 30 -1.25 -1.65 -7.44
CA ARG A 30 -2.36 -0.93 -8.07
C ARG A 30 -3.16 -0.15 -7.05
N VAL A 31 -3.66 1.01 -7.45
CA VAL A 31 -4.64 1.81 -6.72
C VAL A 31 -5.95 1.80 -7.48
N VAL A 32 -7.07 1.56 -6.78
CA VAL A 32 -8.41 1.59 -7.36
C VAL A 32 -8.87 3.05 -7.43
N LYS A 33 -9.21 3.51 -8.64
CA LYS A 33 -9.70 4.87 -8.87
C LYS A 33 -10.93 5.19 -8.00
N GLY A 34 -10.92 6.35 -7.37
CA GLY A 34 -11.97 6.83 -6.47
C GLY A 34 -11.98 6.19 -5.08
N ALA A 35 -11.05 5.28 -4.77
CA ALA A 35 -10.93 4.74 -3.42
C ALA A 35 -10.09 5.65 -2.50
N SER A 36 -10.07 5.34 -1.20
CA SER A 36 -9.33 6.10 -0.19
C SER A 36 -7.86 6.38 -0.56
N ALA A 37 -7.13 5.37 -1.05
CA ALA A 37 -5.75 5.55 -1.48
C ALA A 37 -5.60 6.50 -2.67
N ASP A 38 -6.53 6.45 -3.63
CA ASP A 38 -6.52 7.32 -4.81
C ASP A 38 -6.78 8.78 -4.41
N GLN A 39 -7.80 8.98 -3.56
CA GLN A 39 -8.15 10.30 -3.03
C GLN A 39 -7.02 10.93 -2.21
N ALA A 40 -6.24 10.09 -1.49
CA ALA A 40 -5.06 10.52 -0.77
C ALA A 40 -3.79 10.66 -1.65
N GLY A 41 -3.86 10.38 -2.95
CA GLY A 41 -2.73 10.53 -3.87
C GLY A 41 -1.62 9.49 -3.68
N LEU A 42 -1.94 8.32 -3.10
CA LEU A 42 -1.06 7.15 -3.14
C LEU A 42 -0.96 6.63 -4.57
N ARG A 43 0.19 6.03 -4.90
CA ARG A 43 0.55 5.64 -6.26
C ARG A 43 0.85 4.16 -6.34
N GLY A 44 0.21 3.51 -7.31
CA GLY A 44 0.55 2.15 -7.71
C GLY A 44 1.83 2.12 -8.55
N ALA A 45 2.33 0.91 -8.79
CA ALA A 45 3.42 0.67 -9.71
C ALA A 45 3.13 1.29 -11.09
N SER A 46 4.11 2.01 -11.62
CA SER A 46 4.02 2.73 -12.90
C SER A 46 4.68 1.99 -14.06
N ARG A 47 5.49 0.98 -13.76
CA ARG A 47 6.23 0.18 -14.75
C ARG A 47 6.44 -1.25 -14.27
N THR A 48 6.91 -2.09 -15.19
CA THR A 48 7.39 -3.43 -14.88
C THR A 48 8.89 -3.49 -15.11
N VAL A 49 9.62 -4.08 -14.17
CA VAL A 49 11.07 -4.32 -14.28
C VAL A 49 11.34 -5.83 -14.33
N LYS A 50 12.44 -6.22 -14.97
CA LYS A 50 12.87 -7.61 -15.08
C LYS A 50 14.00 -7.89 -14.08
N VAL A 51 13.82 -8.89 -13.23
CA VAL A 51 14.84 -9.34 -12.27
C VAL A 51 15.06 -10.83 -12.48
N GLY A 52 16.18 -11.18 -13.11
CA GLY A 52 16.42 -12.53 -13.63
C GLY A 52 15.30 -12.94 -14.61
N ARG A 53 14.54 -13.98 -14.25
CA ARG A 53 13.37 -14.46 -15.04
C ARG A 53 12.04 -13.83 -14.62
N TYR A 54 12.00 -13.04 -13.55
CA TYR A 54 10.76 -12.49 -12.99
C TYR A 54 10.43 -11.13 -13.60
N GLN A 55 9.14 -10.88 -13.81
CA GLN A 55 8.60 -9.56 -14.13
C GLN A 55 7.92 -8.99 -12.89
N VAL A 56 8.37 -7.81 -12.46
CA VAL A 56 8.01 -7.23 -11.17
C VAL A 56 7.39 -5.84 -11.38
N PRO A 57 6.17 -5.58 -10.89
CA PRO A 57 5.62 -4.22 -10.81
C PRO A 57 6.53 -3.32 -9.97
N TRP A 58 6.84 -2.11 -10.43
CA TRP A 58 7.77 -1.20 -9.75
C TRP A 58 7.38 0.28 -9.87
N GLY A 59 7.95 1.11 -9.00
CA GLY A 59 7.77 2.57 -8.99
C GLY A 59 6.48 3.06 -8.33
N GLY A 60 5.82 2.19 -7.55
CA GLY A 60 4.71 2.55 -6.67
C GLY A 60 5.20 2.91 -5.27
N ASP A 61 4.28 3.33 -4.41
CA ASP A 61 4.59 3.60 -3.01
C ASP A 61 4.80 2.30 -2.23
N ILE A 62 5.67 2.35 -1.23
CA ILE A 62 5.85 1.25 -0.29
C ILE A 62 5.30 1.69 1.06
N ILE A 63 4.17 1.14 1.48
CA ILE A 63 3.58 1.42 2.79
C ILE A 63 4.45 0.72 3.84
N THR A 64 4.89 1.47 4.84
CA THR A 64 5.69 0.95 5.95
C THR A 64 4.92 0.94 7.26
N HIS A 65 4.05 1.93 7.48
CA HIS A 65 3.24 2.02 8.69
C HIS A 65 1.83 2.54 8.40
N ILE A 66 0.89 2.11 9.22
CA ILE A 66 -0.40 2.78 9.40
C ILE A 66 -0.45 3.31 10.83
N ASN A 67 -0.66 4.60 10.96
CA ASN A 67 -0.43 5.38 12.16
C ASN A 67 0.99 5.10 12.67
N LYS A 68 1.14 4.54 13.87
CA LYS A 68 2.43 4.18 14.45
C LYS A 68 2.75 2.68 14.38
N ILE A 69 1.91 1.92 13.67
CA ILE A 69 1.99 0.45 13.63
C ILE A 69 2.68 0.02 12.34
N PRO A 70 3.79 -0.74 12.41
CA PRO A 70 4.47 -1.24 11.23
C PRO A 70 3.61 -2.27 10.50
N ILE A 71 3.66 -2.25 9.16
CA ILE A 71 2.85 -3.12 8.29
C ILE A 71 3.79 -3.84 7.34
N THR A 72 3.83 -5.17 7.42
CA THR A 72 4.69 -6.00 6.55
C THR A 72 3.92 -7.10 5.82
N THR A 73 2.73 -7.44 6.32
CA THR A 73 1.88 -8.50 5.78
C THR A 73 0.51 -7.98 5.36
N MET A 74 -0.22 -8.81 4.62
CA MET A 74 -1.60 -8.53 4.22
C MET A 74 -2.53 -8.52 5.43
N GLU A 75 -2.24 -9.38 6.41
CA GLU A 75 -2.95 -9.54 7.66
C GLU A 75 -2.79 -8.29 8.54
N ASP A 76 -1.58 -7.73 8.63
CA ASP A 76 -1.32 -6.46 9.33
C ASP A 76 -2.19 -5.34 8.75
N LEU A 77 -2.19 -5.22 7.41
CA LEU A 77 -2.98 -4.23 6.69
C LEU A 77 -4.48 -4.40 6.94
N ALA A 78 -4.96 -5.65 6.85
CA ALA A 78 -6.36 -5.97 7.11
C ALA A 78 -6.73 -5.61 8.55
N GLN A 79 -5.92 -5.98 9.55
CA GLN A 79 -6.19 -5.66 10.95
C GLN A 79 -6.27 -4.16 11.21
N GLN A 80 -5.40 -3.37 10.56
CA GLN A 80 -5.42 -1.91 10.72
C GLN A 80 -6.61 -1.22 10.06
N ILE A 81 -7.22 -1.82 9.02
CA ILE A 81 -8.33 -1.23 8.29
C ILE A 81 -9.67 -1.78 8.77
N GLU A 82 -9.81 -3.10 8.92
CA GLU A 82 -11.08 -3.76 9.19
C GLU A 82 -11.66 -3.46 10.57
N THR A 83 -10.81 -3.06 11.52
CA THR A 83 -11.20 -2.62 12.86
C THR A 83 -11.74 -1.19 12.90
N ARG A 84 -11.65 -0.46 11.77
CA ARG A 84 -11.97 0.97 11.66
C ARG A 84 -13.37 1.21 11.14
N LYS A 85 -13.84 2.45 11.27
CA LYS A 85 -15.11 2.91 10.72
C LYS A 85 -14.90 3.68 9.42
N ALA A 86 -15.94 3.73 8.59
CA ALA A 86 -15.94 4.65 7.47
C ALA A 86 -15.98 6.10 7.96
N GLY A 87 -15.31 7.00 7.25
CA GLY A 87 -15.08 8.39 7.66
C GLY A 87 -14.00 8.55 8.73
N GLU A 88 -13.41 7.46 9.23
CA GLU A 88 -12.25 7.54 10.12
C GLU A 88 -11.00 7.86 9.29
N GLU A 89 -10.16 8.74 9.83
CA GLU A 89 -8.88 9.09 9.24
C GLU A 89 -7.76 8.22 9.80
N ILE A 90 -6.88 7.75 8.92
CA ILE A 90 -5.64 7.07 9.28
C ILE A 90 -4.45 7.78 8.64
N THR A 91 -3.32 7.80 9.32
CA THR A 91 -2.06 8.28 8.70
C THR A 91 -1.35 7.11 8.06
N ILE A 92 -1.02 7.19 6.78
CA ILE A 92 -0.19 6.19 6.10
C ILE A 92 1.22 6.75 5.96
N HIS A 93 2.20 6.03 6.48
CA HIS A 93 3.61 6.29 6.22
C HIS A 93 4.08 5.39 5.09
N TYR A 94 4.76 6.00 4.12
CA TYR A 94 5.18 5.31 2.92
C TYR A 94 6.52 5.85 2.39
N ILE A 95 7.15 5.06 1.54
CA ILE A 95 8.38 5.44 0.84
C ILE A 95 8.05 5.65 -0.63
N ARG A 96 8.49 6.79 -1.17
CA ARG A 96 8.38 7.14 -2.60
C ARG A 96 9.68 7.82 -3.03
N ASN A 97 10.35 7.28 -4.05
CA ASN A 97 11.64 7.78 -4.55
C ASN A 97 12.65 7.98 -3.40
N ASP A 98 12.81 6.93 -2.57
CA ASP A 98 13.73 6.89 -1.42
C ASP A 98 13.48 7.93 -0.32
N ARG A 99 12.33 8.60 -0.34
CA ARG A 99 11.90 9.55 0.70
C ARG A 99 10.79 8.95 1.53
N VAL A 100 10.91 9.10 2.85
CA VAL A 100 9.85 8.78 3.80
C VAL A 100 8.83 9.92 3.78
N LEU A 101 7.58 9.58 3.53
CA LEU A 101 6.46 10.50 3.45
C LEU A 101 5.31 10.00 4.32
N SER A 102 4.37 10.87 4.61
CA SER A 102 3.10 10.50 5.23
C SER A 102 1.93 11.21 4.56
N VAL A 103 0.76 10.60 4.63
CA VAL A 103 -0.50 11.20 4.18
C VAL A 103 -1.64 10.75 5.06
N THR A 104 -2.55 11.66 5.38
CA THR A 104 -3.81 11.35 6.05
C THR A 104 -4.82 10.85 5.01
N VAL A 105 -5.46 9.71 5.32
CA VAL A 105 -6.38 9.03 4.44
C VAL A 105 -7.72 8.85 5.15
N GLU A 106 -8.78 9.41 4.58
CA GLU A 106 -10.14 9.13 5.02
C GLU A 106 -10.60 7.77 4.47
N LEU A 107 -11.07 6.89 5.35
CA LEU A 107 -11.54 5.55 4.98
C LEU A 107 -12.96 5.58 4.40
N VAL A 108 -13.10 5.25 3.12
CA VAL A 108 -14.40 5.13 2.46
C VAL A 108 -14.88 3.68 2.48
N LEU A 109 -16.18 3.49 2.31
CA LEU A 109 -16.74 2.15 2.15
C LEU A 109 -16.43 1.60 0.76
N ARG A 110 -16.20 0.29 0.68
CA ARG A 110 -16.11 -0.39 -0.62
C ARG A 110 -17.43 -0.21 -1.40
N PRO A 111 -17.39 0.31 -2.65
CA PRO A 111 -18.57 0.42 -3.49
C PRO A 111 -19.27 -0.93 -3.64
N ARG A 112 -20.60 -0.91 -3.78
CA ARG A 112 -21.32 -2.10 -4.25
C ARG A 112 -21.01 -2.27 -5.73
N SER A 113 -20.52 -3.45 -6.10
CA SER A 113 -20.66 -3.96 -7.46
C SER A 113 -22.12 -4.24 -7.77
#